data_AF-A0A6P3W7J0-F1
#
_entry.id   AF-A0A6P3W7J0-F1
#
_cell.length_a   1.000
_cell.length_b   1.000
_cell.length_c   1.000
_cell.angle_alpha   90.00
_cell.angle_beta   90.00
_cell.angle_gamma   90.00
#
_symmetry.space_group_name_H-M   'P 1'
#
loop_
_entity.id
_entity.type
_entity.pdbx_description
1 polymer ?
#
loop_
_entity_poly.entity_id
_entity_poly.type
_entity_poly.pdbx_seq_one_letter_code
_entity_poly.pdbx_strand_id
1 'polypeptide(L)'
;MTGIKGELLEGDSKLSFRTLKRHTFYQGNRRNFFQTMADFDLVLKCWGPVEADYKTYGGEVLSRLFKEHPDTLPLFPKFAGIAAGDLAGNAAVAAHGETVLKKLAELLRAKGSHADLLKPMATTHAQKHKISLNNFKLITAVIAKVMGEKAGLDAAGQDALERVMGVVINDIDGYYKELGFAG
;
A
#
# COMPACT_ATOMS: atom_id res chain seq x y z
N MET A 1 39.92 -37.27 -53.62
CA MET A 1 39.08 -36.05 -53.63
C MET A 1 37.74 -36.41 -53.02
N THR A 2 37.60 -36.20 -51.71
CA THR A 2 36.41 -36.57 -50.93
C THR A 2 35.84 -35.29 -50.35
N GLY A 3 34.65 -34.92 -50.79
CA GLY A 3 33.94 -33.73 -50.36
C GLY A 3 33.26 -33.94 -49.01
N ILE A 4 33.32 -32.93 -48.15
CA ILE A 4 32.52 -32.84 -46.92
C ILE A 4 31.46 -31.77 -47.19
N LYS A 5 30.21 -32.22 -47.31
CA LYS A 5 29.02 -31.35 -47.33
C LYS A 5 28.75 -30.85 -45.91
N GLY A 6 28.39 -29.58 -45.82
CA GLY A 6 28.01 -28.93 -44.58
C GLY A 6 26.69 -29.43 -44.01
N GLU A 7 26.61 -29.38 -42.68
CA GLU A 7 25.37 -29.50 -41.92
C GLU A 7 25.36 -28.32 -40.94
N LEU A 8 24.56 -27.31 -41.29
CA LEU A 8 24.36 -26.10 -40.50
C LEU A 8 23.36 -26.44 -39.38
N LEU A 9 23.81 -26.46 -38.14
CA LEU A 9 22.98 -26.74 -36.98
C LEU A 9 22.06 -25.54 -36.66
N GLU A 10 20.85 -25.51 -37.23
CA GLU A 10 19.74 -24.64 -36.78
C GLU A 10 19.10 -25.21 -35.50
N GLY A 11 19.78 -25.09 -34.36
CA GLY A 11 19.32 -25.64 -33.06
C GLY A 11 19.14 -24.66 -31.90
N ASP A 12 19.88 -23.53 -31.86
CA ASP A 12 20.18 -22.88 -30.57
C ASP A 12 19.47 -21.54 -30.26
N SER A 13 18.66 -20.99 -31.17
CA SER A 13 18.07 -19.67 -30.94
C SER A 13 16.91 -19.68 -29.94
N LYS A 14 16.06 -20.71 -29.93
CA LYS A 14 14.83 -20.75 -29.11
C LYS A 14 15.09 -21.03 -27.62
N LEU A 15 16.15 -21.77 -27.27
CA LEU A 15 16.54 -21.98 -25.87
C LEU A 15 17.10 -20.69 -25.24
N SER A 16 17.87 -19.91 -26.01
CA SER A 16 18.49 -18.66 -25.55
C SER A 16 17.44 -17.60 -25.16
N PHE A 17 16.41 -17.38 -25.99
CA PHE A 17 15.36 -16.40 -25.67
C PHE A 17 14.51 -16.76 -24.44
N ARG A 18 14.18 -18.05 -24.24
CA ARG A 18 13.43 -18.48 -23.05
C ARG A 18 14.26 -18.35 -21.77
N THR A 19 15.56 -18.55 -21.85
CA THR A 19 16.48 -18.41 -20.72
C THR A 19 16.77 -16.93 -20.41
N LEU A 20 16.97 -16.08 -21.42
CA LEU A 20 17.10 -14.63 -21.23
C LEU A 20 15.82 -14.00 -20.67
N LYS A 21 14.63 -14.39 -21.17
CA LYS A 21 13.35 -13.91 -20.62
C LYS A 21 13.15 -14.34 -19.17
N ARG A 22 13.50 -15.58 -18.82
CA ARG A 22 13.50 -16.01 -17.41
C ARG A 22 14.49 -15.20 -16.60
N HIS A 23 15.74 -15.05 -17.04
CA HIS A 23 16.76 -14.33 -16.29
C HIS A 23 16.42 -12.85 -16.08
N THR A 24 15.96 -12.15 -17.12
CA THR A 24 15.50 -10.76 -17.03
C THR A 24 14.26 -10.61 -16.15
N PHE A 25 13.31 -11.55 -16.22
CA PHE A 25 12.16 -11.60 -15.30
C PHE A 25 12.60 -11.80 -13.85
N TYR A 26 13.50 -12.76 -13.58
CA TYR A 26 14.05 -13.00 -12.24
C TYR A 26 14.85 -11.81 -11.73
N GLN A 27 15.65 -11.15 -12.57
CA GLN A 27 16.38 -9.94 -12.19
C GLN A 27 15.46 -8.74 -11.94
N GLY A 28 14.40 -8.58 -12.73
CA GLY A 28 13.37 -7.55 -12.55
C GLY A 28 12.61 -7.77 -11.23
N ASN A 29 12.17 -9.00 -10.98
CA ASN A 29 11.45 -9.36 -9.76
C ASN A 29 12.34 -9.21 -8.51
N ARG A 30 13.63 -9.54 -8.63
CA ARG A 30 14.62 -9.35 -7.55
C ARG A 30 14.88 -7.87 -7.27
N ARG A 31 15.06 -7.04 -8.30
CA ARG A 31 15.23 -5.58 -8.14
C ARG A 31 14.00 -4.93 -7.51
N ASN A 32 12.80 -5.31 -7.96
CA ASN A 32 11.55 -4.83 -7.38
C ASN A 32 11.42 -5.24 -5.90
N PHE A 33 11.75 -6.49 -5.55
CA PHE A 33 11.72 -6.95 -4.16
C PHE A 33 12.67 -6.15 -3.25
N PHE A 34 13.93 -5.95 -3.67
CA PHE A 34 14.87 -5.16 -2.88
C PHE A 34 14.47 -3.69 -2.75
N GLN A 35 13.91 -3.10 -3.81
CA GLN A 35 13.38 -1.74 -3.76
C GLN A 35 12.23 -1.63 -2.78
N THR A 36 11.26 -2.56 -2.83
CA THR A 36 10.13 -2.57 -1.91
C THR A 36 10.60 -2.68 -0.45
N MET A 37 11.59 -3.54 -0.15
CA MET A 37 12.14 -3.64 1.22
C MET A 37 12.80 -2.34 1.69
N ALA A 38 13.57 -1.68 0.82
CA ALA A 38 14.17 -0.38 1.11
C ALA A 38 13.10 0.70 1.34
N ASP A 39 12.00 0.65 0.58
CA ASP A 39 10.88 1.58 0.74
C ASP A 39 10.19 1.39 2.11
N PHE A 40 9.97 0.14 2.55
CA PHE A 40 9.46 -0.13 3.91
C PHE A 40 10.39 0.46 4.99
N ASP A 41 11.70 0.27 4.86
CA ASP A 41 12.69 0.79 5.82
C ASP A 41 12.69 2.32 5.87
N LEU A 42 12.58 2.97 4.70
CA LEU A 42 12.54 4.43 4.59
C LEU A 42 11.31 5.01 5.30
N VAL A 43 10.14 4.39 5.11
CA VAL A 43 8.91 4.80 5.80
C VAL A 43 9.02 4.57 7.30
N LEU A 44 9.50 3.39 7.73
CA LEU A 44 9.63 3.03 9.14
C LEU A 44 10.61 3.95 9.89
N LYS A 45 11.66 4.45 9.23
CA LYS A 45 12.60 5.43 9.81
C LYS A 45 11.91 6.70 10.28
N CYS A 46 10.81 7.10 9.65
CA CYS A 46 10.04 8.30 9.99
C CYS A 46 8.79 7.98 10.84
N TRP A 47 8.61 6.74 11.28
CA TRP A 47 7.39 6.32 11.99
C TRP A 47 7.41 6.65 13.49
N GLY A 48 8.59 6.92 14.08
CA GLY A 48 8.75 7.20 15.51
C GLY A 48 7.81 8.29 16.07
N PRO A 49 7.70 9.47 15.43
CA PRO A 49 6.77 10.52 15.86
C PRO A 49 5.29 10.08 15.80
N VAL A 50 4.91 9.29 14.79
CA VAL A 50 3.55 8.77 14.63
C VAL A 50 3.22 7.79 15.75
N GLU A 51 4.17 6.91 16.08
CA GLU A 51 4.01 5.92 17.15
C GLU A 51 3.96 6.55 18.55
N ALA A 52 4.69 7.64 18.76
CA ALA A 52 4.65 8.38 20.02
C ALA A 52 3.27 9.01 20.30
N ASP A 53 2.47 9.30 19.26
CA ASP A 53 1.14 9.88 19.41
C ASP A 53 0.18 9.49 18.28
N TYR A 54 -0.19 8.21 18.22
CA TYR A 54 -1.12 7.70 17.20
C TYR A 54 -2.45 8.45 17.18
N LYS A 55 -2.90 8.98 18.31
CA LYS A 55 -4.20 9.63 18.44
C LYS A 55 -4.21 11.00 17.77
N THR A 56 -3.19 11.81 18.00
CA THR A 56 -3.07 13.11 17.34
C THR A 56 -2.85 12.96 15.84
N TYR A 57 -1.91 12.12 15.42
CA TYR A 57 -1.66 11.88 14.00
C TYR A 57 -2.87 11.25 13.29
N GLY A 58 -3.54 10.30 13.94
CA GLY A 58 -4.72 9.64 13.39
C GLY A 58 -5.91 10.58 13.23
N GLY A 59 -6.13 11.44 14.23
CA GLY A 59 -7.16 12.49 14.16
C GLY A 59 -6.90 13.47 13.02
N GLU A 60 -5.66 13.91 12.85
CA GLU A 60 -5.25 14.78 11.74
C GLU A 60 -5.48 14.12 10.38
N VAL A 61 -5.04 12.87 10.22
CA VAL A 61 -5.20 12.10 8.97
C VAL A 61 -6.68 11.98 8.58
N LEU A 62 -7.55 11.56 9.49
CA LEU A 62 -8.98 11.41 9.16
C LEU A 62 -9.67 12.76 8.95
N SER A 63 -9.36 13.77 9.76
CA SER A 63 -9.92 15.12 9.57
C SER A 63 -9.54 15.69 8.20
N ARG A 64 -8.29 15.48 7.78
CA ARG A 64 -7.80 15.91 6.46
C ARG A 64 -8.39 15.09 5.33
N LEU A 65 -8.55 13.78 5.50
CA LEU A 65 -9.24 12.91 4.54
C LEU A 65 -10.66 13.42 4.27
N PHE A 66 -11.44 13.69 5.31
CA PHE A 66 -12.82 14.17 5.16
C PHE A 66 -12.91 15.59 4.59
N LYS A 67 -11.87 16.41 4.78
CA LYS A 67 -11.78 17.75 4.21
C LYS A 67 -11.41 17.74 2.72
N GLU A 68 -10.41 16.94 2.35
CA GLU A 68 -9.92 16.85 0.95
C GLU A 68 -10.82 15.95 0.08
N HIS A 69 -11.47 14.96 0.70
CA HIS A 69 -12.31 13.95 0.05
C HIS A 69 -13.61 13.75 0.85
N PRO A 70 -14.55 14.71 0.80
CA PRO A 70 -15.77 14.68 1.62
C PRO A 70 -16.70 13.51 1.29
N ASP A 71 -16.57 12.91 0.11
CA ASP A 71 -17.23 11.67 -0.32
C ASP A 71 -16.83 10.44 0.51
N THR A 72 -15.72 10.52 1.25
CA THR A 72 -15.28 9.44 2.14
C THR A 72 -15.96 9.47 3.51
N LEU A 73 -16.46 10.61 3.99
CA LEU A 73 -17.09 10.74 5.31
C LEU A 73 -18.33 9.82 5.48
N PRO A 74 -19.25 9.72 4.50
CA PRO A 74 -20.40 8.80 4.57
C PRO A 74 -20.02 7.32 4.74
N LEU A 75 -18.79 6.93 4.39
CA LEU A 75 -18.28 5.56 4.58
C LEU A 75 -18.02 5.22 6.06
N PHE A 76 -18.10 6.22 6.94
CA PHE A 76 -17.94 6.08 8.38
C PHE A 76 -19.25 6.44 9.11
N PRO A 77 -20.23 5.51 9.19
CA PRO A 77 -21.51 5.76 9.88
C PRO A 77 -21.36 6.24 11.33
N LYS A 78 -20.24 5.90 11.99
CA LYS A 78 -19.90 6.36 13.35
C LYS A 78 -19.73 7.88 13.44
N PHE A 79 -19.39 8.55 12.34
CA PHE A 79 -19.18 9.99 12.27
C PHE A 79 -20.35 10.71 11.60
N ALA A 80 -21.42 9.99 11.26
CA ALA A 80 -22.63 10.60 10.73
C ALA A 80 -23.17 11.64 11.73
N GLY A 81 -23.48 12.83 11.21
CA GLY A 81 -23.99 13.95 12.02
C GLY A 81 -22.94 14.82 12.70
N ILE A 82 -21.65 14.49 12.62
CA ILE A 82 -20.58 15.42 13.01
C ILE A 82 -20.45 16.48 11.91
N ALA A 83 -20.58 17.76 12.24
CA ALA A 83 -20.38 18.82 11.27
C ALA A 83 -18.92 18.84 10.80
N ALA A 84 -18.67 19.23 9.54
CA ALA A 84 -17.32 19.24 8.97
C ALA A 84 -16.32 20.08 9.79
N GLY A 85 -16.79 21.19 10.40
CA GLY A 85 -16.00 22.03 11.30
C GLY A 85 -15.64 21.37 12.64
N ASP A 86 -16.39 20.35 13.06
CA ASP A 86 -16.24 19.67 14.34
C ASP A 86 -15.49 18.33 14.24
N LEU A 87 -15.05 17.94 13.03
CA LEU A 87 -14.26 16.72 12.82
C LEU A 87 -12.86 16.87 13.44
N ALA A 88 -12.24 18.03 13.24
CA ALA A 88 -10.95 18.35 13.84
C ALA A 88 -11.08 18.46 15.36
N GLY A 89 -10.23 17.73 16.09
CA GLY A 89 -10.30 17.66 17.56
C GLY A 89 -11.39 16.73 18.11
N ASN A 90 -12.18 16.07 17.26
CA ASN A 90 -13.16 15.09 17.72
C ASN A 90 -12.50 13.83 18.29
N ALA A 91 -12.80 13.51 19.54
CA ALA A 91 -12.19 12.36 20.23
C ALA A 91 -12.52 11.01 19.56
N ALA A 92 -13.70 10.85 18.95
CA ALA A 92 -14.09 9.62 18.28
C ALA A 92 -13.38 9.45 16.92
N VAL A 93 -13.18 10.56 16.19
CA VAL A 93 -12.38 10.58 14.96
C VAL A 93 -10.92 10.24 15.28
N ALA A 94 -10.34 10.89 16.30
CA ALA A 94 -8.97 10.62 16.73
C ALA A 94 -8.75 9.15 17.17
N ALA A 95 -9.67 8.58 17.94
CA ALA A 95 -9.59 7.18 18.37
C ALA A 95 -9.69 6.18 17.20
N HIS A 96 -10.47 6.52 16.16
CA HIS A 96 -10.53 5.67 14.97
C HIS A 96 -9.27 5.81 14.11
N GLY A 97 -8.77 7.03 13.94
CA GLY A 97 -7.51 7.29 13.25
C GLY A 97 -6.33 6.56 13.91
N GLU A 98 -6.29 6.53 15.24
CA GLU A 98 -5.33 5.73 16.00
C GLU A 98 -5.39 4.24 15.60
N THR A 99 -6.60 3.68 15.46
CA THR A 99 -6.78 2.28 15.04
C THR A 99 -6.24 2.04 13.64
N VAL A 100 -6.49 2.97 12.70
CA VAL A 100 -5.98 2.90 11.32
C VAL A 100 -4.45 2.94 11.31
N LEU A 101 -3.83 3.89 12.01
CA LEU A 101 -2.38 4.03 12.02
C LEU A 101 -1.68 2.88 12.74
N LYS A 102 -2.25 2.33 13.82
CA LYS A 102 -1.73 1.12 14.46
C LYS A 102 -1.75 -0.08 13.51
N LYS A 103 -2.85 -0.28 12.78
CA LYS A 103 -2.94 -1.36 11.78
C LYS A 103 -1.94 -1.17 10.64
N LEU A 104 -1.75 0.07 10.17
CA LEU A 104 -0.73 0.38 9.17
C LEU A 104 0.68 0.12 9.70
N ALA A 105 0.98 0.45 10.96
CA ALA A 105 2.28 0.17 11.57
C ALA A 105 2.59 -1.34 11.60
N GLU A 106 1.60 -2.17 11.93
CA GLU A 106 1.74 -3.64 11.87
C GLU A 106 2.04 -4.12 10.45
N LEU A 107 1.33 -3.59 9.44
CA LEU A 107 1.57 -3.93 8.03
C LEU A 107 2.96 -3.50 7.56
N LEU A 108 3.39 -2.28 7.90
CA LEU A 108 4.72 -1.77 7.55
C LEU A 108 5.83 -2.63 8.16
N ARG A 109 5.67 -3.06 9.42
CA ARG A 109 6.63 -3.93 10.12
C ARG A 109 6.67 -5.35 9.60
N ALA A 110 5.55 -5.84 9.05
CA ALA A 110 5.50 -7.13 8.40
C ALA A 110 6.27 -7.16 7.07
N LYS A 111 6.57 -6.00 6.47
CA LYS A 111 7.41 -5.85 5.26
C LYS A 111 7.03 -6.83 4.15
N GLY A 112 5.74 -6.92 3.84
CA GLY A 112 5.19 -7.82 2.82
C GLY A 112 4.84 -9.23 3.31
N SER A 113 5.27 -9.64 4.51
CA SER A 113 4.81 -10.87 5.17
C SER A 113 3.49 -10.63 5.94
N HIS A 114 2.49 -10.07 5.25
CA HIS A 114 1.29 -9.51 5.89
C HIS A 114 -0.01 -10.25 5.60
N ALA A 115 0.02 -11.42 4.96
CA ALA A 115 -1.20 -12.12 4.54
C ALA A 115 -2.20 -12.35 5.69
N ASP A 116 -1.72 -12.79 6.86
CA ASP A 116 -2.55 -13.06 8.04
C ASP A 116 -3.15 -11.79 8.66
N LEU A 117 -2.48 -10.63 8.49
CA LEU A 117 -2.99 -9.33 8.91
C LEU A 117 -3.97 -8.75 7.88
N LEU A 118 -3.65 -8.93 6.59
CA LEU A 118 -4.31 -8.25 5.49
C LEU A 118 -5.63 -8.91 5.10
N LYS A 119 -5.69 -10.25 5.11
CA LYS A 119 -6.91 -11.00 4.76
C LYS A 119 -8.13 -10.61 5.61
N PRO A 120 -8.10 -10.60 6.95
CA PRO A 120 -9.27 -10.19 7.74
C PRO A 120 -9.62 -8.70 7.51
N MET A 121 -8.62 -7.85 7.31
CA MET A 121 -8.85 -6.43 6.99
C MET A 121 -9.57 -6.29 5.64
N ALA A 122 -9.09 -6.95 4.59
CA ALA A 122 -9.70 -6.93 3.27
C ALA A 122 -11.15 -7.46 3.31
N THR A 123 -11.39 -8.59 4.00
CA THR A 123 -12.75 -9.15 4.16
C THR A 123 -13.72 -8.15 4.78
N THR A 124 -13.34 -7.49 5.89
CA THR A 124 -14.22 -6.51 6.51
C THR A 124 -14.45 -5.29 5.63
N HIS A 125 -13.43 -4.81 4.92
CA HIS A 125 -13.55 -3.63 4.05
C HIS A 125 -14.42 -3.92 2.80
N ALA A 126 -14.35 -5.12 2.23
CA ALA A 126 -15.19 -5.53 1.10
C ALA A 126 -16.64 -5.87 1.53
N GLN A 127 -16.80 -6.73 2.53
CA GLN A 127 -18.10 -7.32 2.82
C GLN A 127 -18.96 -6.46 3.74
N LYS A 128 -18.35 -5.78 4.71
CA LYS A 128 -19.06 -4.97 5.71
C LYS A 128 -19.06 -3.49 5.36
N HIS A 129 -17.88 -2.93 5.11
CA HIS A 129 -17.74 -1.47 4.95
C HIS A 129 -17.92 -0.99 3.50
N LYS A 130 -17.87 -1.89 2.51
CA LYS A 130 -18.04 -1.59 1.08
C LYS A 130 -17.06 -0.52 0.57
N ILE A 131 -15.81 -0.61 1.02
CA ILE A 131 -14.76 0.36 0.69
C ILE A 131 -14.12 0.01 -0.64
N SER A 132 -14.10 0.98 -1.57
CA SER A 132 -13.41 0.85 -2.85
C SER A 132 -11.90 0.90 -2.71
N LEU A 133 -11.16 0.29 -3.64
CA LEU A 133 -9.68 0.35 -3.66
C LEU A 133 -9.16 1.80 -3.75
N ASN A 134 -9.94 2.69 -4.38
CA ASN A 134 -9.59 4.11 -4.48
C ASN A 134 -9.48 4.79 -3.11
N ASN A 135 -10.34 4.43 -2.15
CA ASN A 135 -10.29 5.03 -0.81
C ASN A 135 -8.97 4.74 -0.08
N PHE A 136 -8.36 3.57 -0.31
CA PHE A 136 -7.03 3.26 0.23
C PHE A 136 -5.95 4.15 -0.39
N LYS A 137 -6.07 4.53 -1.66
CA LYS A 137 -5.15 5.48 -2.32
C LYS A 137 -5.32 6.88 -1.73
N LEU A 138 -6.56 7.33 -1.52
CA LEU A 138 -6.86 8.64 -0.93
C LEU A 138 -6.26 8.78 0.47
N ILE A 139 -6.52 7.81 1.35
CA ILE A 139 -5.98 7.86 2.71
C ILE A 139 -4.44 7.72 2.72
N THR A 140 -3.85 6.95 1.81
CA THR A 140 -2.39 6.86 1.65
C THR A 140 -1.78 8.22 1.31
N ALA A 141 -2.34 8.94 0.34
CA ALA A 141 -1.86 10.26 -0.04
C ALA A 141 -1.97 11.27 1.12
N VAL A 142 -3.05 11.19 1.90
CA VAL A 142 -3.22 12.04 3.10
C VAL A 142 -2.19 11.69 4.18
N ILE A 143 -1.93 10.41 4.44
CA ILE A 143 -0.90 9.96 5.40
C ILE A 143 0.47 10.47 4.96
N ALA A 144 0.82 10.36 3.68
CA ALA A 144 2.07 10.85 3.12
C ALA A 144 2.26 12.36 3.40
N LYS A 145 1.25 13.18 3.11
CA LYS A 145 1.27 14.63 3.38
C LYS A 145 1.45 14.93 4.87
N VAL A 146 0.65 14.30 5.74
CA VAL A 146 0.72 14.53 7.19
C VAL A 146 2.08 14.11 7.76
N MET A 147 2.61 12.97 7.32
CA MET A 147 3.95 12.53 7.73
C MET A 147 5.05 13.44 7.18
N GLY A 148 4.90 14.00 5.99
CA GLY A 148 5.86 14.97 5.45
C GLY A 148 5.88 16.27 6.23
N GLU A 149 4.72 16.76 6.66
CA GLU A 149 4.60 17.99 7.43
C GLU A 149 5.04 17.84 8.90
N LYS A 150 4.83 16.65 9.50
CA LYS A 150 4.92 16.48 10.97
C LYS A 150 5.90 15.41 11.43
N ALA A 151 6.20 14.40 10.61
CA ALA A 151 7.04 13.26 10.99
C ALA A 151 8.38 13.20 10.23
N GLY A 152 8.68 14.17 9.37
CA GLY A 152 9.94 14.25 8.63
C GLY A 152 10.03 13.32 7.42
N LEU A 153 8.89 12.82 6.91
CA LEU A 153 8.86 12.00 5.70
C LEU A 153 9.06 12.89 4.45
N ASP A 154 10.29 12.98 3.98
CA ASP A 154 10.62 13.76 2.79
C ASP A 154 9.94 13.24 1.51
N ALA A 155 10.15 13.91 0.37
CA ALA A 155 9.52 13.54 -0.89
C ALA A 155 9.83 12.08 -1.31
N ALA A 156 11.06 11.62 -1.10
CA ALA A 156 11.44 10.24 -1.41
C ALA A 156 10.74 9.24 -0.47
N GLY A 157 10.57 9.59 0.80
CA GLY A 157 9.79 8.84 1.77
C GLY A 157 8.30 8.78 1.45
N GLN A 158 7.73 9.87 0.95
CA GLN A 158 6.34 9.91 0.48
C GLN A 158 6.14 9.00 -0.73
N ASP A 159 7.02 9.08 -1.73
CA ASP A 159 6.99 8.19 -2.89
C ASP A 159 7.18 6.71 -2.49
N ALA A 160 8.03 6.44 -1.49
CA ALA A 160 8.21 5.11 -0.93
C ALA A 160 6.95 4.59 -0.26
N LEU A 161 6.26 5.42 0.53
CA LEU A 161 4.97 5.06 1.14
C LEU A 161 3.93 4.73 0.07
N GLU A 162 3.84 5.52 -1.00
CA GLU A 162 2.92 5.23 -2.12
C GLU A 162 3.24 3.91 -2.81
N ARG A 163 4.52 3.61 -3.06
CA ARG A 163 4.93 2.31 -3.64
C ARG A 163 4.61 1.14 -2.72
N VAL A 164 4.90 1.26 -1.42
CA VAL A 164 4.58 0.25 -0.41
C VAL A 164 3.07 0.00 -0.38
N MET A 165 2.27 1.06 -0.30
CA MET A 165 0.82 0.93 -0.29
C MET A 165 0.27 0.43 -1.63
N GLY A 166 0.94 0.69 -2.75
CA GLY A 166 0.61 0.08 -4.05
C GLY A 166 0.67 -1.45 -4.01
N VAL A 167 1.68 -2.02 -3.36
CA VAL A 167 1.78 -3.48 -3.15
C VAL A 167 0.65 -3.97 -2.25
N VAL A 168 0.41 -3.30 -1.12
CA VAL A 168 -0.65 -3.66 -0.18
C VAL A 168 -2.04 -3.61 -0.84
N ILE A 169 -2.32 -2.56 -1.61
CA ILE A 169 -3.61 -2.38 -2.32
C ILE A 169 -3.78 -3.46 -3.40
N ASN A 170 -2.71 -3.85 -4.10
CA ASN A 170 -2.75 -4.95 -5.06
C ASN A 170 -3.08 -6.30 -4.38
N ASP A 171 -2.56 -6.52 -3.18
CA ASP A 171 -2.90 -7.72 -2.40
C ASP A 171 -4.36 -7.68 -1.90
N ILE A 172 -4.86 -6.49 -1.48
CA ILE A 172 -6.28 -6.29 -1.13
C ILE A 172 -7.18 -6.58 -2.34
N ASP A 173 -6.82 -6.12 -3.54
CA ASP A 173 -7.54 -6.39 -4.79
C ASP A 173 -7.62 -7.90 -5.08
N GLY A 174 -6.55 -8.65 -4.81
CA GLY A 174 -6.55 -10.11 -4.87
C GLY A 174 -7.65 -10.71 -3.98
N TYR A 175 -7.71 -10.31 -2.71
CA TYR A 175 -8.76 -10.76 -1.79
C TYR A 175 -10.16 -10.27 -2.18
N TYR A 176 -10.29 -9.04 -2.70
CA TYR A 176 -11.59 -8.51 -3.15
C TYR A 176 -12.18 -9.37 -4.26
N LYS A 177 -11.35 -9.77 -5.24
CA LYS A 177 -11.74 -10.69 -6.32
C LYS A 177 -12.15 -12.07 -5.80
N GLU A 178 -11.41 -12.64 -4.85
CA GLU A 178 -11.80 -13.91 -4.20
C GLU A 178 -13.16 -13.82 -3.50
N LEU A 179 -13.50 -12.65 -2.96
CA LEU A 179 -14.76 -12.38 -2.27
C LEU A 179 -15.89 -11.95 -3.21
N GLY A 180 -15.65 -11.84 -4.53
CA GLY A 180 -16.61 -11.37 -5.52
C GLY A 180 -16.99 -9.89 -5.37
N PHE A 181 -16.13 -9.08 -4.75
CA PHE A 181 -16.33 -7.64 -4.59
C PHE A 181 -15.55 -6.88 -5.66
N ALA A 182 -16.24 -6.07 -6.46
CA ALA A 182 -15.65 -5.16 -7.44
C ALA A 182 -15.80 -3.72 -6.92
N GLY A 183 -14.83 -3.29 -6.11
CA GLY A 183 -14.71 -1.94 -5.59
C GLY A 183 -13.28 -1.46 -5.67
#